data_AF-A0A969I705-F1
#
_entry.id   AF-A0A969I705-F1
#
_cell.length_a   1.000
_cell.length_b   1.000
_cell.length_c   1.000
_cell.angle_alpha   90.00
_cell.angle_beta   90.00
_cell.angle_gamma   90.00
#
_symmetry.space_group_name_H-M   'P 1'
#
loop_
_entity.id
_entity.type
_entity.pdbx_description
1 polymer ?
#
loop_
_entity_poly.entity_id
_entity_poly.type
_entity_poly.pdbx_seq_one_letter_code
_entity_poly.pdbx_strand_id
1 'polypeptide(L)'
;MPDVDFVISRDGAYCLDFLMKSLSLAYEPDQGRIEPAHIEPALRYMAANYGDVRGQSLITWLSPQGPKAILFRGTRYTLSEVPHSYYAFAIRAHFPIFMDNSGAVMRTAHVLTTDACPYQCSFCSEGIGVMGRMNKLSRTPADTVITRLKELADFGAQAVFFDDSVMFGGNMTAMRDFSVRLTALKTRLRREGPAAL
;
A
#
# COMPACT_ATOMS: atom_id res chain seq x y z
N MET A 1 23.85 -14.10 1.04
CA MET A 1 24.14 -12.69 1.37
C MET A 1 23.89 -12.48 2.85
N PRO A 2 24.56 -11.54 3.51
CA PRO A 2 24.22 -11.21 4.89
C PRO A 2 22.84 -10.57 4.94
N ASP A 3 22.04 -10.97 5.93
CA ASP A 3 20.77 -10.33 6.24
C ASP A 3 21.00 -8.87 6.66
N VAL A 4 20.04 -8.00 6.33
CA VAL A 4 20.06 -6.58 6.74
C VAL A 4 18.96 -6.36 7.76
N ASP A 5 19.36 -6.19 9.02
CA ASP A 5 18.44 -5.89 10.10
C ASP A 5 18.14 -4.40 10.20
N PHE A 6 16.87 -4.08 10.43
CA PHE A 6 16.40 -2.73 10.71
C PHE A 6 15.88 -2.64 12.14
N VAL A 7 16.23 -1.54 12.80
CA VAL A 7 15.63 -1.18 14.09
C VAL A 7 14.79 0.07 13.91
N ILE A 8 13.53 -0.01 14.32
CA ILE A 8 12.59 1.10 14.37
C ILE A 8 12.35 1.46 15.84
N SER A 9 12.36 2.75 16.17
CA SER A 9 12.03 3.22 17.52
C SER A 9 10.93 4.28 17.54
N ARG A 10 10.31 4.44 18.72
CA ARG A 10 9.24 5.40 19.04
C ARG A 10 7.93 5.14 18.29
N ASP A 11 7.43 6.11 17.51
CA ASP A 11 6.15 6.06 16.78
C ASP A 11 6.30 5.18 15.54
N GLY A 12 6.42 3.87 15.79
CA GLY A 12 6.94 2.92 14.81
C GLY A 12 6.00 2.58 13.66
N ALA A 13 4.70 2.82 13.77
CA ALA A 13 3.74 2.27 12.80
C ALA A 13 3.83 2.94 11.41
N TYR A 14 3.84 4.28 11.34
CA TYR A 14 4.09 5.00 10.09
C TYR A 14 5.51 4.80 9.58
N CYS A 15 6.46 4.64 10.49
CA CYS A 15 7.86 4.39 10.17
C CYS A 15 8.07 3.01 9.53
N LEU A 16 7.38 2.00 10.04
CA LEU A 16 7.36 0.65 9.49
C LEU A 16 6.68 0.65 8.11
N ASP A 17 5.53 1.31 7.98
CA ASP A 17 4.86 1.47 6.68
C ASP A 17 5.78 2.14 5.65
N PHE A 18 6.46 3.23 6.04
CA PHE A 18 7.47 3.89 5.21
C PHE A 18 8.63 2.95 4.83
N LEU A 19 9.18 2.22 5.79
CA LEU A 19 10.28 1.28 5.55
C LEU A 19 9.85 0.22 4.54
N MET A 20 8.70 -0.40 4.74
CA MET A 20 8.20 -1.46 3.86
C MET A 20 7.93 -0.95 2.45
N LYS A 21 7.33 0.24 2.30
CA LYS A 21 7.15 0.89 0.99
C LYS A 21 8.49 1.21 0.33
N SER A 22 9.50 1.60 1.10
CA SER A 22 10.84 1.86 0.57
C SER A 22 11.51 0.56 0.10
N LEU A 23 11.42 -0.51 0.89
CA LEU A 23 11.97 -1.82 0.55
C LEU A 23 11.27 -2.44 -0.67
N SER A 24 9.97 -2.19 -0.85
CA SER A 24 9.25 -2.66 -2.03
C SER A 24 9.79 -2.05 -3.32
N LEU A 25 10.34 -0.83 -3.30
CA LEU A 25 11.02 -0.23 -4.46
C LEU A 25 12.34 -0.92 -4.81
N ALA A 26 13.05 -1.42 -3.80
CA ALA A 26 14.35 -2.10 -3.94
C ALA A 26 14.24 -3.61 -4.23
N TYR A 27 13.03 -4.18 -4.14
CA TYR A 27 12.79 -5.60 -4.36
C TYR A 27 12.95 -6.00 -5.84
N GLU A 28 13.85 -6.95 -6.08
CA GLU A 28 14.13 -7.56 -7.37
C GLU A 28 13.31 -8.84 -7.54
N PRO A 29 12.29 -8.80 -8.40
CA PRO A 29 11.27 -9.82 -8.33
C PRO A 29 11.62 -11.15 -8.97
N ASP A 30 12.35 -11.10 -10.08
CA ASP A 30 12.80 -12.29 -10.79
C ASP A 30 13.75 -13.13 -9.93
N GLN A 31 14.33 -12.52 -8.90
CA GLN A 31 15.29 -13.12 -7.99
C GLN A 31 14.71 -13.36 -6.58
N GLY A 32 13.50 -12.85 -6.32
CA GLY A 32 12.84 -12.97 -5.02
C GLY A 32 13.59 -12.33 -3.86
N ARG A 33 14.44 -11.31 -4.09
CA ARG A 33 15.32 -10.72 -3.07
C ARG A 33 15.50 -9.21 -3.21
N ILE A 34 15.97 -8.57 -2.14
CA ILE A 34 16.41 -7.16 -2.17
C ILE A 34 17.94 -7.16 -2.20
N GLU A 35 18.53 -6.45 -3.16
CA GLU A 35 19.97 -6.18 -3.13
C GLU A 35 20.27 -5.05 -2.12
N PRO A 36 21.13 -5.27 -1.09
CA PRO A 36 21.47 -4.28 -0.07
C PRO A 36 21.96 -2.95 -0.62
N ALA A 37 22.61 -2.97 -1.80
CA ALA A 37 23.04 -1.78 -2.49
C ALA A 37 21.88 -0.85 -2.90
N HIS A 38 20.66 -1.39 -3.07
CA HIS A 38 19.47 -0.65 -3.47
C HIS A 38 18.63 -0.11 -2.29
N ILE A 39 18.91 -0.57 -1.06
CA ILE A 39 18.16 -0.17 0.15
C ILE A 39 18.32 1.33 0.46
N GLU A 40 19.56 1.81 0.60
CA GLU A 40 19.81 3.23 0.95
C GLU A 40 19.28 4.19 -0.13
N PRO A 41 19.49 3.96 -1.44
CA PRO A 41 18.88 4.76 -2.49
C PRO A 41 17.35 4.81 -2.40
N ALA A 42 16.67 3.68 -2.20
CA ALA A 42 15.21 3.63 -2.12
C ALA A 42 14.66 4.41 -0.91
N LEU A 43 15.28 4.25 0.26
CA LEU A 43 14.92 4.98 1.47
C LEU A 43 15.11 6.50 1.30
N ARG A 44 16.21 6.93 0.68
CA ARG A 44 16.47 8.36 0.40
C ARG A 44 15.49 8.94 -0.61
N TYR A 45 15.18 8.19 -1.67
CA TYR A 45 14.17 8.57 -2.64
C TYR A 45 12.81 8.77 -1.97
N MET A 46 12.38 7.81 -1.14
CA MET A 46 11.12 7.91 -0.41
C MET A 46 11.13 9.09 0.58
N ALA A 47 12.23 9.34 1.28
CA ALA A 47 12.31 10.46 2.21
C ALA A 47 12.24 11.82 1.50
N ALA A 48 12.81 11.93 0.30
CA ALA A 48 12.80 13.17 -0.47
C ALA A 48 11.43 13.49 -1.08
N ASN A 49 10.66 12.47 -1.48
CA ASN A 49 9.40 12.65 -2.21
C ASN A 49 8.15 12.44 -1.34
N TYR A 50 8.28 11.65 -0.27
CA TYR A 50 7.17 11.17 0.57
C TYR A 50 7.55 11.18 2.06
N GLY A 51 8.45 12.08 2.47
CA GLY A 51 9.02 12.15 3.83
C GLY A 51 8.11 12.72 4.91
N ASP A 52 6.84 13.02 4.62
CA ASP A 52 5.86 13.48 5.61
C ASP A 52 5.33 12.33 6.47
N VAL A 53 6.26 11.65 7.14
CA VAL A 53 5.97 10.54 8.06
C VAL A 53 5.52 11.13 9.39
N ARG A 54 4.27 10.87 9.77
CA ARG A 54 3.69 11.33 11.02
C ARG A 54 4.38 10.74 12.25
N GLY A 55 4.36 11.50 13.35
CA GLY A 55 4.97 11.15 14.62
C GLY A 55 6.49 11.37 14.66
N GLN A 56 7.11 10.85 15.70
CA GLN A 56 8.56 10.88 15.88
C GLN A 56 9.11 9.46 15.85
N SER A 57 9.97 9.17 14.89
CA SER A 57 10.51 7.83 14.72
C SER A 57 11.89 7.86 14.08
N LEU A 58 12.60 6.74 14.21
CA LEU A 58 13.95 6.56 13.68
C LEU A 58 14.04 5.16 13.07
N ILE A 59 14.52 5.07 11.84
CA ILE A 59 14.97 3.81 11.21
C ILE A 59 16.49 3.79 11.28
N THR A 60 17.07 2.70 11.78
CA THR A 60 18.52 2.46 11.71
C THR A 60 18.82 1.08 11.12
N TRP A 61 19.91 0.99 10.36
CA TRP A 61 20.42 -0.28 9.84
C TRP A 61 21.95 -0.23 9.73
N LEU A 62 22.59 -1.39 9.59
CA LEU A 62 24.02 -1.48 9.34
C LEU A 62 24.26 -1.62 7.82
N SER A 63 25.10 -0.75 7.26
CA SER A 63 25.62 -0.89 5.90
C SER A 63 27.11 -1.25 5.93
N PRO A 64 27.71 -1.69 4.81
CA PRO A 64 29.15 -1.93 4.73
C PRO A 64 30.00 -0.70 5.08
N GLN A 65 29.43 0.50 4.98
CA GLN A 65 30.08 1.78 5.29
C GLN A 65 29.84 2.24 6.74
N GLY A 66 29.14 1.44 7.55
CA GLY A 66 28.81 1.72 8.94
C GLY A 66 27.30 1.88 9.20
N PRO A 67 26.93 2.26 10.44
CA PRO A 67 25.54 2.47 10.80
C PRO A 67 24.93 3.64 10.04
N LYS A 68 23.69 3.45 9.59
CA LYS A 68 22.88 4.43 8.87
C LYS A 68 21.59 4.70 9.64
N ALA A 69 21.04 5.89 9.43
CA ALA A 69 19.83 6.32 10.12
C ALA A 69 19.00 7.30 9.30
N ILE A 70 17.67 7.21 9.44
CA ILE A 70 16.71 8.22 8.96
C ILE A 70 15.79 8.59 10.11
N LEU A 71 15.76 9.88 10.42
CA LEU A 71 14.96 10.45 11.49
C LEU A 71 13.71 11.12 10.91
N PHE A 72 12.55 10.81 11.48
CA PHE A 72 11.28 11.45 11.15
C PHE A 72 10.78 12.31 12.32
N ARG A 73 10.28 13.49 11.96
CA ARG A 73 9.70 14.48 12.89
C ARG A 73 8.44 15.09 12.28
N GLY A 74 7.40 14.28 12.12
CA GLY A 74 6.11 14.71 11.60
C GLY A 74 5.12 15.14 12.68
N THR A 75 3.89 15.39 12.25
CA THR A 75 2.78 15.76 13.12
C THR A 75 2.35 14.61 14.02
N ARG A 76 1.85 14.92 15.23
CA ARG A 76 1.24 13.91 16.11
C ARG A 76 0.01 13.29 15.44
N TYR A 77 -0.32 12.06 15.82
CA TYR A 77 -1.45 11.29 15.30
C TYR A 77 -2.13 10.50 16.42
N THR A 78 -3.30 9.97 16.12
CA THR A 78 -4.11 9.10 16.98
C THR A 78 -4.09 7.67 16.46
N LEU A 79 -4.40 6.68 17.31
CA LEU A 79 -4.37 5.26 16.93
C LEU A 79 -5.28 4.92 15.73
N SER A 80 -6.37 5.66 15.54
CA SER A 80 -7.28 5.51 14.39
C SER A 80 -6.69 5.97 13.07
N GLU A 81 -5.61 6.75 13.08
CA GLU A 81 -4.94 7.23 11.88
C GLU A 81 -3.78 6.32 11.46
N VAL A 82 -3.38 5.36 12.31
CA VAL A 82 -2.26 4.45 12.05
C VAL A 82 -2.47 3.67 10.75
N PRO A 83 -1.46 3.59 9.85
CA PRO A 83 -1.58 2.81 8.63
C PRO A 83 -1.87 1.36 8.93
N HIS A 84 -2.80 0.76 8.18
CA HIS A 84 -3.04 -0.67 8.28
C HIS A 84 -1.77 -1.42 7.88
N SER A 85 -1.34 -2.42 8.67
CA SER A 85 -0.09 -3.16 8.40
C SER A 85 -0.06 -3.83 7.02
N TYR A 86 -1.22 -4.16 6.46
CA TYR A 86 -1.35 -4.71 5.11
C TYR A 86 -1.10 -3.68 3.99
N TYR A 87 -1.20 -2.37 4.26
CA TYR A 87 -1.02 -1.32 3.24
C TYR A 87 0.42 -1.18 2.76
N ALA A 88 1.38 -1.56 3.61
CA ALA A 88 2.79 -1.67 3.26
C ALA A 88 3.06 -2.77 2.22
N PHE A 89 2.32 -3.88 2.29
CA PHE A 89 2.40 -5.01 1.37
C PHE A 89 1.50 -4.88 0.14
N ALA A 90 0.57 -3.91 0.17
CA ALA A 90 -0.36 -3.67 -0.92
C ALA A 90 0.35 -3.35 -2.24
N ILE A 91 1.59 -2.87 -2.21
CA ILE A 91 2.43 -2.72 -3.40
C ILE A 91 3.45 -3.84 -3.39
N ARG A 92 3.12 -4.92 -4.12
CA ARG A 92 3.96 -6.08 -4.46
C ARG A 92 3.77 -7.33 -3.59
N ALA A 93 2.93 -8.19 -4.10
CA ALA A 93 3.36 -9.56 -4.40
C ALA A 93 3.47 -9.69 -5.93
N HIS A 94 4.49 -10.39 -6.41
CA HIS A 94 4.73 -10.64 -7.84
C HIS A 94 3.76 -11.67 -8.41
N PHE A 95 2.48 -11.36 -8.34
CA PHE A 95 1.49 -12.10 -9.07
C PHE A 95 1.52 -11.60 -10.51
N PRO A 96 1.84 -12.45 -11.50
CA PRO A 96 1.76 -12.09 -12.92
C PRO A 96 0.29 -12.03 -13.36
N ILE A 97 -0.51 -11.19 -12.68
CA ILE A 97 -1.94 -11.02 -12.94
C ILE A 97 -2.13 -10.21 -14.22
N PHE A 98 -1.32 -9.16 -14.39
CA PHE A 98 -1.40 -8.24 -15.52
C PHE A 98 -0.04 -8.08 -16.19
N MET A 99 -0.04 -8.13 -17.52
CA MET A 99 1.11 -7.87 -18.38
C MET A 99 0.85 -6.60 -19.18
N ASP A 100 1.90 -5.82 -19.43
CA ASP A 100 1.83 -4.69 -20.35
C ASP A 100 1.95 -5.13 -21.81
N ASN A 101 1.85 -4.17 -22.75
CA ASN A 101 1.92 -4.45 -24.19
C ASN A 101 3.28 -5.01 -24.65
N SER A 102 4.33 -4.89 -23.84
CA SER A 102 5.66 -5.46 -24.11
C SER A 102 5.80 -6.88 -23.56
N GLY A 103 4.80 -7.38 -22.82
CA GLY A 103 4.84 -8.67 -22.12
C GLY A 103 5.51 -8.59 -20.75
N ALA A 104 5.89 -7.40 -20.27
CA ALA A 104 6.46 -7.25 -18.94
C ALA A 104 5.35 -7.30 -17.86
N VAL A 105 5.66 -7.91 -16.72
CA VAL A 105 4.73 -7.99 -15.59
C VAL A 105 4.51 -6.59 -15.01
N MET A 106 3.25 -6.17 -14.92
CA MET A 106 2.88 -4.89 -14.34
C MET A 106 2.97 -4.96 -12.81
N ARG A 107 3.53 -3.91 -12.19
CA ARG A 107 3.50 -3.72 -10.73
C ARG A 107 2.06 -3.59 -10.26
N THR A 108 1.50 -4.68 -9.76
CA THR A 108 0.09 -4.77 -9.38
C THR A 108 -0.07 -4.58 -7.88
N ALA A 109 -0.92 -3.63 -7.48
CA ALA A 109 -1.24 -3.40 -6.09
C ALA A 109 -2.50 -4.18 -5.65
N HIS A 110 -2.50 -4.71 -4.43
CA HIS A 110 -3.66 -5.35 -3.81
C HIS A 110 -4.51 -4.31 -3.09
N VAL A 111 -5.81 -4.32 -3.38
CA VAL A 111 -6.76 -3.38 -2.80
C VAL A 111 -7.87 -4.18 -2.15
N LEU A 112 -8.15 -3.86 -0.90
CA LEU A 112 -9.32 -4.36 -0.18
C LEU A 112 -10.31 -3.21 -0.02
N THR A 113 -11.55 -3.43 -0.42
CA THR A 113 -12.68 -2.51 -0.22
C THR A 113 -13.58 -2.90 0.96
N THR A 114 -13.28 -4.01 1.64
CA THR A 114 -13.73 -4.40 2.99
C THR A 114 -12.67 -5.24 3.69
N ASP A 115 -12.69 -5.26 5.02
CA ASP A 115 -11.76 -6.05 5.85
C ASP A 115 -12.33 -7.40 6.29
N ALA A 116 -13.59 -7.68 5.96
CA ALA A 116 -14.27 -8.93 6.22
C ALA A 116 -15.36 -9.23 5.19
N CYS A 117 -15.76 -10.49 5.12
CA CYS A 117 -16.86 -11.00 4.32
C CYS A 117 -18.12 -11.19 5.18
N PRO A 118 -19.33 -10.79 4.71
CA PRO A 118 -20.56 -10.92 5.51
C PRO A 118 -21.01 -12.38 5.66
N TYR A 119 -20.49 -13.29 4.83
CA TYR A 119 -20.83 -14.70 4.89
C TYR A 119 -20.10 -15.43 6.01
N GLN A 120 -20.75 -16.45 6.56
CA GLN A 120 -20.25 -17.26 7.68
C GLN A 120 -19.87 -18.68 7.19
N CYS A 121 -19.09 -18.74 6.12
CA CYS A 121 -18.58 -20.02 5.63
C CYS A 121 -17.67 -20.66 6.70
N SER A 122 -17.97 -21.89 7.12
CA SER A 122 -17.29 -22.58 8.23
C SER A 122 -15.80 -22.84 8.01
N PHE A 123 -15.33 -22.72 6.77
CA PHE A 123 -13.94 -22.95 6.36
C PHE A 123 -13.19 -21.68 5.98
N CYS A 124 -13.84 -20.51 5.97
CA CYS A 124 -13.25 -19.27 5.46
C CYS A 124 -12.70 -18.41 6.61
N SER A 125 -11.42 -18.05 6.54
CA SER A 125 -10.76 -17.18 7.53
C SER A 125 -11.22 -15.72 7.48
N GLU A 126 -11.90 -15.31 6.41
CA GLU A 126 -12.32 -13.92 6.15
C GLU A 126 -13.78 -13.67 6.56
N GLY A 127 -14.50 -14.71 6.99
CA GLY A 127 -15.88 -14.58 7.41
C GLY A 127 -16.02 -13.72 8.66
N ILE A 128 -17.12 -12.98 8.77
CA ILE A 128 -17.40 -12.07 9.91
C ILE A 128 -17.38 -12.79 11.27
N GLY A 129 -17.69 -14.09 11.30
CA GLY A 129 -17.62 -14.92 12.51
C GLY A 129 -16.20 -15.16 13.01
N VAL A 130 -15.20 -15.12 12.13
CA VAL A 130 -13.77 -15.27 12.47
C VAL A 130 -13.14 -13.90 12.75
N MET A 131 -13.44 -12.90 11.91
CA MET A 131 -12.89 -11.55 12.03
C MET A 131 -13.52 -10.72 13.17
N GLY A 132 -14.66 -11.18 13.72
CA GLY A 132 -15.35 -10.59 14.87
C GLY A 132 -16.10 -9.28 14.59
N ARG A 133 -15.74 -8.56 13.52
CA ARG A 133 -16.43 -7.36 13.03
C ARG A 133 -16.14 -7.14 11.55
N MET A 134 -17.04 -6.46 10.87
CA MET A 134 -16.79 -5.86 9.57
C MET A 134 -16.64 -4.35 9.78
N ASN A 135 -15.46 -3.79 9.51
CA ASN A 135 -15.33 -2.34 9.46
C ASN A 135 -16.08 -1.88 8.21
N LYS A 136 -17.22 -1.22 8.43
CA LYS A 136 -17.86 -0.45 7.38
C LYS A 136 -16.88 0.66 7.01
N LEU A 137 -16.19 0.51 5.87
CA LEU A 137 -15.49 1.62 5.23
C LEU A 137 -16.43 2.83 5.21
N SER A 138 -15.86 3.99 5.51
CA SER A 138 -16.49 5.22 6.01
C SER A 138 -17.81 5.63 5.32
N ARG A 139 -18.45 6.71 5.81
CA ARG A 139 -19.64 7.34 5.19
C ARG A 139 -19.53 7.56 3.67
N THR A 140 -18.32 7.58 3.09
CA THR A 140 -18.05 7.65 1.65
C THR A 140 -17.08 6.54 1.19
N PRO A 141 -17.55 5.30 0.98
CA PRO A 141 -16.69 4.17 0.62
C PRO A 141 -15.95 4.36 -0.71
N ALA A 142 -16.63 4.90 -1.73
CA ALA A 142 -16.07 5.09 -3.06
C ALA A 142 -14.91 6.10 -3.08
N ASP A 143 -15.06 7.26 -2.43
CA ASP A 143 -14.01 8.28 -2.38
C ASP A 143 -12.79 7.80 -1.59
N THR A 144 -13.02 7.03 -0.51
CA THR A 144 -11.95 6.43 0.28
C THR A 144 -11.11 5.48 -0.61
N VAL A 145 -11.78 4.60 -1.36
CA VAL A 145 -11.10 3.68 -2.28
C VAL A 145 -10.40 4.45 -3.42
N ILE A 146 -11.01 5.47 -4.00
CA ILE A 146 -10.39 6.27 -5.07
C ILE A 146 -9.13 6.99 -4.58
N THR A 147 -9.18 7.65 -3.41
CA THR A 147 -7.98 8.26 -2.81
C THR A 147 -6.87 7.23 -2.64
N ARG A 148 -7.23 6.03 -2.18
CA ARG A 148 -6.28 4.93 -2.04
C ARG A 148 -5.67 4.50 -3.38
N LEU A 149 -6.46 4.41 -4.45
CA LEU A 149 -5.96 4.09 -5.78
C LEU A 149 -4.96 5.13 -6.29
N LYS A 150 -5.18 6.42 -5.99
CA LYS A 150 -4.25 7.50 -6.34
C LYS A 150 -2.92 7.35 -5.62
N GLU A 151 -2.97 7.16 -4.29
CA GLU A 151 -1.75 6.90 -3.50
C GLU A 151 -0.95 5.72 -4.05
N LEU A 152 -1.63 4.62 -4.40
CA LEU A 152 -0.98 3.45 -4.97
C LEU A 152 -0.32 3.75 -6.32
N ALA A 153 -0.96 4.57 -7.16
CA ALA A 153 -0.38 5.04 -8.41
C ALA A 153 0.85 5.94 -8.17
N ASP A 154 0.79 6.85 -7.18
CA ASP A 154 1.93 7.70 -6.77
C ASP A 154 3.12 6.87 -6.28
N PHE A 155 2.83 5.75 -5.62
CA PHE A 155 3.83 4.77 -5.20
C PHE A 155 4.29 3.83 -6.35
N GLY A 156 3.84 4.07 -7.58
CA GLY A 156 4.33 3.40 -8.79
C GLY A 156 3.59 2.11 -9.15
N ALA A 157 2.40 1.86 -8.59
CA ALA A 157 1.52 0.79 -9.07
C ALA A 157 1.07 1.08 -10.51
N GLN A 158 1.17 0.07 -11.36
CA GLN A 158 0.75 0.11 -12.76
C GLN A 158 -0.61 -0.54 -12.97
N ALA A 159 -0.98 -1.47 -12.09
CA ALA A 159 -2.27 -2.14 -12.08
C ALA A 159 -2.78 -2.34 -10.65
N VAL A 160 -4.05 -2.68 -10.50
CA VAL A 160 -4.69 -2.97 -9.21
C VAL A 160 -5.51 -4.26 -9.29
N PHE A 161 -5.43 -5.06 -8.24
CA PHE A 161 -6.22 -6.26 -8.04
C PHE A 161 -7.07 -6.07 -6.77
N PHE A 162 -8.39 -6.15 -6.94
CA PHE A 162 -9.32 -6.08 -5.81
C PHE A 162 -9.48 -7.49 -5.23
N ASP A 163 -8.96 -7.68 -4.01
CA ASP A 163 -8.83 -8.98 -3.35
C ASP A 163 -9.92 -9.19 -2.27
N ASP A 164 -11.08 -8.58 -2.49
CA ASP A 164 -12.23 -8.74 -1.62
C ASP A 164 -12.89 -10.11 -1.86
N SER A 165 -13.19 -10.86 -0.80
CA SER A 165 -14.03 -12.06 -0.93
C SER A 165 -15.41 -11.71 -1.49
N VAL A 166 -15.91 -10.52 -1.14
CA VAL A 166 -17.08 -9.90 -1.79
C VAL A 166 -16.79 -8.40 -1.91
N MET A 167 -16.61 -7.90 -3.14
CA MET A 167 -16.34 -6.48 -3.40
C MET A 167 -17.33 -5.58 -2.67
N PHE A 168 -16.85 -4.56 -1.96
CA PHE A 168 -17.63 -3.66 -1.10
C PHE A 168 -18.58 -4.38 -0.12
N GLY A 169 -18.24 -5.61 0.31
CA GLY A 169 -19.06 -6.43 1.20
C GLY A 169 -20.44 -6.78 0.61
N GLY A 170 -20.57 -6.75 -0.72
CA GLY A 170 -21.83 -7.00 -1.42
C GLY A 170 -22.73 -5.77 -1.54
N ASN A 171 -22.26 -4.58 -1.15
CA ASN A 171 -23.03 -3.35 -1.27
C ASN A 171 -23.06 -2.85 -2.73
N MET A 172 -24.08 -3.27 -3.47
CA MET A 172 -24.29 -2.89 -4.88
C MET A 172 -24.36 -1.37 -5.10
N THR A 173 -24.87 -0.61 -4.13
CA THR A 173 -24.94 0.86 -4.23
C THR A 173 -23.53 1.46 -4.18
N ALA A 174 -22.68 0.97 -3.27
CA ALA A 174 -21.29 1.39 -3.17
C ALA A 174 -20.48 0.99 -4.42
N MET A 175 -20.67 -0.22 -4.95
CA MET A 175 -20.03 -0.66 -6.20
C MET A 175 -20.42 0.24 -7.38
N ARG A 176 -21.70 0.61 -7.47
CA ARG A 176 -22.21 1.50 -8.52
C ARG A 176 -21.63 2.90 -8.39
N ASP A 177 -21.66 3.48 -7.20
CA ASP A 177 -21.08 4.81 -6.93
C ASP A 177 -19.58 4.85 -7.26
N PHE A 178 -18.83 3.83 -6.82
CA PHE A 178 -17.42 3.66 -7.16
C PHE A 178 -17.20 3.58 -8.66
N SER A 179 -17.97 2.77 -9.39
CA SER A 179 -17.85 2.60 -10.84
C SER A 179 -18.10 3.91 -11.60
N VAL A 180 -19.11 4.69 -11.18
CA VAL A 180 -19.43 6.00 -11.78
C VAL A 180 -18.28 6.97 -11.57
N ARG A 181 -17.78 7.08 -10.34
CA ARG A 181 -16.68 8.00 -9.99
C ARG A 181 -15.36 7.61 -10.66
N LEU A 182 -15.05 6.32 -10.70
CA LEU A 182 -13.87 5.81 -11.39
C LEU A 182 -13.93 6.10 -12.90
N THR A 183 -15.12 5.98 -13.51
CA THR A 183 -15.33 6.34 -14.92
C THR A 183 -15.13 7.83 -15.16
N ALA A 184 -15.63 8.68 -14.26
CA ALA A 184 -15.42 10.12 -14.32
C ALA A 184 -13.93 10.48 -14.22
N LEU A 185 -13.21 9.87 -13.27
CA LEU A 185 -11.77 10.04 -13.11
C LEU A 185 -10.99 9.60 -14.36
N LYS A 186 -11.29 8.41 -14.90
CA LYS A 186 -10.69 7.90 -16.14
C LYS A 186 -10.91 8.86 -17.32
N THR A 187 -12.11 9.41 -17.43
CA THR A 187 -12.46 10.37 -18.49
C THR A 187 -11.67 11.66 -18.35
N ARG A 188 -11.52 12.17 -17.12
CA ARG A 188 -10.70 13.34 -16.82
C ARG A 188 -9.23 13.11 -17.16
N LEU A 189 -8.65 11.99 -16.71
CA LEU A 189 -7.26 11.63 -17.01
C LEU A 189 -6.96 11.50 -18.50
N ARG A 190 -7.92 11.01 -19.29
CA ARG A 190 -7.78 10.96 -20.75
C ARG A 190 -7.76 12.34 -21.42
N ARG A 191 -8.41 13.33 -20.81
CA ARG A 191 -8.50 14.70 -21.35
C ARG A 191 -7.34 15.58 -20.89
N GLU A 192 -6.98 15.47 -19.62
CA GLU A 192 -6.07 16.39 -18.93
C GLU A 192 -4.67 15.79 -18.70
N GLY A 193 -4.50 14.50 -18.99
CA GLY A 193 -3.25 13.77 -18.75
C GLY A 193 -3.06 13.34 -17.30
N PRO A 194 -1.88 12.77 -16.95
CA PRO A 194 -1.61 12.18 -15.64
C PRO A 194 -1.64 13.18 -14.48
N ALA A 195 -1.47 14.48 -14.77
CA ALA A 195 -1.46 15.56 -13.77
C ALA A 195 -2.82 15.79 -13.08
N ALA A 196 -3.87 15.09 -13.50
CA ALA A 196 -5.22 15.18 -12.92
C ALA A 196 -5.50 14.10 -11.85
N LEU A 197 -4.49 13.31 -11.47
CA LEU A 197 -4.54 12.39 -10.31
C LEU A 197 -4.48 13.20 -9.00
#